data_AF-A0A2G9R6H1-F1
#
_entry.id   AF-A0A2G9R6H1-F1
#
_cell.length_a   1.000
_cell.length_b   1.000
_cell.length_c   1.000
_cell.angle_alpha   90.00
_cell.angle_beta   90.00
_cell.angle_gamma   90.00
#
_symmetry.space_group_name_H-M   'P 1'
#
loop_
_entity.id
_entity.type
_entity.pdbx_description
1 polymer ?
#
loop_
_entity_poly.entity_id
_entity_poly.type
_entity_poly.pdbx_seq_one_letter_code
_entity_poly.pdbx_strand_id
1 'polypeptide(L)'
;MEKMINILAPFEELTCLVNCSDSFASDVIPAVTVLQRLLSKEVDEDHCVKMMKNTLQSTKQKCFSDMEQNPLYYVTTLLNPRYKDRFFSNADAGRQAKNTFLLEMLEISVQVLQEATPEVLEKPAARRPHTDHQPGIGVDGVFQEIAYPSTIEKSAPTAATIQLEAYLGEVTAPRSDKPLGYWVVNKLRFPTLGQMAQKYLSAPCSSVESERLFSAGSHIVIDTRNRLLTQHAEILLFLKKKKLATCV
;
A
#
# COMPACT_ATOMS: atom_id res chain seq x y z
N MET A 1 -10.83 -17.88 34.11
CA MET A 1 -9.58 -17.36 33.51
C MET A 1 -9.35 -17.88 32.10
N GLU A 2 -9.38 -19.20 31.87
CA GLU A 2 -9.13 -19.79 30.54
C GLU A 2 -9.99 -19.21 29.39
N LYS A 3 -11.31 -19.04 29.61
CA LYS A 3 -12.19 -18.39 28.62
C LYS A 3 -11.76 -16.97 28.25
N MET A 4 -11.26 -16.20 29.21
CA MET A 4 -10.79 -14.82 28.96
C MET A 4 -9.48 -14.83 28.17
N ILE A 5 -8.56 -15.75 28.48
CA ILE A 5 -7.32 -15.94 27.72
C ILE A 5 -7.65 -16.27 26.27
N ASN A 6 -8.61 -17.17 26.03
CA ASN A 6 -9.02 -17.55 24.67
C ASN A 6 -9.64 -16.38 23.88
N ILE A 7 -10.31 -15.44 24.55
CA ILE A 7 -10.87 -14.23 23.92
C ILE A 7 -9.79 -13.22 23.58
N LEU A 8 -8.76 -13.11 24.42
CA LEU A 8 -7.69 -12.12 24.27
C LEU A 8 -6.53 -12.60 23.39
N ALA A 9 -6.30 -13.92 23.28
CA ALA A 9 -5.22 -14.48 22.47
C ALA A 9 -5.19 -13.95 21.02
N PRO A 10 -6.33 -13.80 20.30
CA PRO A 10 -6.32 -13.19 18.97
C PRO A 10 -5.89 -11.72 18.93
N PHE A 11 -6.10 -10.96 20.02
CA PHE A 11 -5.63 -9.58 20.12
C PHE A 11 -4.12 -9.53 20.26
N GLU A 12 -3.55 -10.43 21.07
CA GLU A 12 -2.10 -10.58 21.20
C GLU A 12 -1.49 -10.99 19.85
N GLU A 13 -2.01 -12.03 19.20
CA GLU A 13 -1.51 -12.50 17.90
C GLU A 13 -1.53 -11.40 16.84
N LEU A 14 -2.63 -10.66 16.73
CA LEU A 14 -2.74 -9.57 15.76
C LEU A 14 -1.88 -8.37 16.13
N THR A 15 -1.72 -8.08 17.41
CA THR A 15 -0.80 -7.03 17.89
C THR A 15 0.65 -7.39 17.56
N CYS A 16 1.06 -8.65 17.73
CA CYS A 16 2.37 -9.12 17.31
C CYS A 16 2.56 -9.00 15.80
N LEU A 17 1.54 -9.34 15.02
CA LEU A 17 1.59 -9.26 13.56
C LEU A 17 1.76 -7.82 13.07
N VAL A 18 0.96 -6.89 13.58
CA VAL A 18 1.03 -5.48 13.14
C VAL A 18 2.27 -4.75 13.65
N ASN A 19 2.92 -5.29 14.68
CA ASN A 19 4.18 -4.75 15.22
C ASN A 19 5.42 -5.39 14.59
N CYS A 20 5.26 -6.27 13.60
CA CYS A 20 6.38 -6.85 12.88
C CYS A 20 7.01 -5.81 11.93
N SER A 21 8.31 -5.93 11.67
CA SER A 21 9.07 -4.98 10.84
C SER A 21 8.66 -4.92 9.37
N ASP A 22 7.94 -5.95 8.91
CA ASP A 22 7.38 -6.08 7.57
C ASP A 22 5.85 -5.88 7.54
N SER A 23 5.27 -5.36 8.62
CA SER A 23 3.87 -4.95 8.65
C SER A 23 3.69 -3.53 8.11
N PHE A 24 2.64 -3.38 7.32
CA PHE A 24 2.27 -2.13 6.67
C PHE A 24 0.92 -1.65 7.18
N ALA A 25 0.63 -0.36 6.98
CA ALA A 25 -0.70 0.20 7.27
C ALA A 25 -1.86 -0.59 6.60
N SER A 26 -1.58 -1.32 5.51
CA SER A 26 -2.54 -2.23 4.85
C SER A 26 -3.02 -3.39 5.72
N ASP A 27 -2.32 -3.71 6.81
CA ASP A 27 -2.69 -4.81 7.72
C ASP A 27 -3.79 -4.38 8.72
N VAL A 28 -4.05 -3.07 8.87
CA VAL A 28 -5.01 -2.53 9.86
C VAL A 28 -6.45 -2.96 9.57
N ILE A 29 -6.97 -2.70 8.37
CA ILE A 29 -8.36 -3.06 8.00
C ILE A 29 -8.56 -4.58 8.15
N PRO A 30 -7.72 -5.46 7.56
CA PRO A 30 -7.80 -6.90 7.78
C PRO A 30 -7.75 -7.32 9.25
N ALA A 31 -6.83 -6.77 10.05
CA ALA A 31 -6.69 -7.13 11.46
C ALA A 31 -7.96 -6.79 12.25
N VAL A 32 -8.48 -5.57 12.08
CA VAL A 32 -9.70 -5.11 12.76
C VAL A 32 -10.93 -5.90 12.29
N THR A 33 -11.03 -6.21 11.00
CA THR A 33 -12.12 -7.03 10.44
C THR A 33 -12.07 -8.46 10.96
N VAL A 34 -10.88 -9.07 11.06
CA VAL A 34 -10.72 -10.42 11.64
C VAL A 34 -11.07 -10.41 13.13
N LEU A 35 -10.60 -9.43 13.90
CA LEU A 35 -11.00 -9.26 15.31
C LEU A 35 -12.51 -9.19 15.48
N GLN A 36 -13.17 -8.37 14.65
CA GLN A 36 -14.62 -8.25 14.68
C GLN A 36 -15.30 -9.59 14.46
N ARG A 37 -14.87 -10.36 13.44
CA ARG A 37 -15.42 -11.68 13.15
C ARG A 37 -15.20 -12.66 14.30
N LEU A 38 -14.03 -12.62 14.96
CA LEU A 38 -13.76 -13.49 16.11
C LEU A 38 -14.61 -13.14 17.32
N LEU A 39 -14.80 -11.85 17.61
CA LEU A 39 -15.66 -11.39 18.70
C LEU A 39 -17.14 -11.69 18.45
N SER A 40 -17.59 -11.64 17.19
CA SER A 40 -18.98 -11.89 16.81
C SER A 40 -19.35 -13.38 16.72
N LYS A 41 -18.41 -14.31 16.88
CA LYS A 41 -18.75 -15.75 16.93
C LYS A 41 -19.59 -16.03 18.18
N GLU A 42 -20.78 -16.59 17.95
CA GLU A 42 -21.64 -17.07 19.03
C GLU A 42 -21.15 -18.45 19.48
N VAL A 43 -20.81 -18.54 20.77
CA VAL A 43 -20.56 -19.79 21.48
C VAL A 43 -21.47 -19.74 22.71
N ASP A 44 -21.85 -20.90 23.26
CA ASP A 44 -22.58 -20.97 24.52
C ASP A 44 -21.68 -20.39 25.65
N GLU A 45 -21.84 -19.09 25.88
CA GLU A 45 -20.95 -18.24 26.66
C GLU A 45 -21.63 -17.76 27.93
N ASP A 46 -20.89 -17.76 29.02
CA ASP A 46 -21.37 -17.18 30.27
C ASP A 46 -21.52 -15.66 30.15
N HIS A 47 -22.35 -15.09 31.03
CA HIS A 47 -22.69 -13.67 31.01
C HIS A 47 -21.45 -12.76 31.05
N CYS A 48 -20.42 -13.16 31.79
CA CYS A 48 -19.17 -12.43 31.91
C CYS A 48 -18.41 -12.34 30.57
N VAL A 49 -18.32 -13.46 29.84
CA VAL A 49 -17.71 -13.48 28.51
C VAL A 49 -18.49 -12.59 27.53
N LYS A 50 -19.82 -12.66 27.56
CA LYS A 50 -20.67 -11.81 26.72
C LYS A 50 -20.46 -10.32 27.01
N MET A 51 -20.40 -9.95 28.30
CA MET A 51 -20.10 -8.58 28.72
C MET A 51 -18.72 -8.13 28.22
N MET A 52 -17.69 -8.96 28.37
CA MET A 52 -16.34 -8.67 27.89
C MET A 52 -16.28 -8.46 26.38
N LYS A 53 -16.91 -9.34 25.58
CA LYS A 53 -17.01 -9.18 24.12
C LYS A 53 -17.70 -7.89 23.73
N ASN A 54 -18.82 -7.55 24.38
CA ASN A 54 -19.53 -6.31 24.13
C ASN A 54 -18.66 -5.07 24.43
N THR A 55 -17.91 -5.10 25.53
CA THR A 55 -16.95 -4.03 25.87
C THR A 55 -15.86 -3.91 24.80
N LEU A 56 -15.26 -5.03 24.38
CA LEU A 56 -14.21 -5.04 23.35
C LEU A 56 -14.72 -4.53 22.00
N GLN A 57 -15.92 -4.94 21.58
CA GLN A 57 -16.56 -4.45 20.36
C GLN A 57 -16.84 -2.94 20.44
N SER A 58 -17.33 -2.46 21.58
CA SER A 58 -17.59 -1.03 21.80
C SER A 58 -16.32 -0.20 21.75
N THR A 59 -15.24 -0.67 22.37
CA THR A 59 -13.92 -0.02 22.33
C THR A 59 -13.36 0.00 20.91
N LYS A 60 -13.41 -1.12 20.20
CA LYS A 60 -13.00 -1.19 18.80
C LYS A 60 -13.77 -0.19 17.94
N GLN A 61 -15.09 -0.07 18.13
CA GLN A 61 -15.89 0.89 17.37
C GLN A 61 -15.48 2.34 17.68
N LYS A 62 -15.13 2.65 18.93
CA LYS A 62 -14.60 3.97 19.28
C LYS A 62 -13.21 4.25 18.68
N CYS A 63 -12.34 3.25 18.63
CA CYS A 63 -10.96 3.43 18.17
C CYS A 63 -10.81 3.40 16.64
N PHE A 64 -11.70 2.71 15.93
CA PHE A 64 -11.56 2.43 14.50
C PHE A 64 -12.83 2.73 13.69
N SER A 65 -13.68 3.66 14.16
CA SER A 65 -14.96 3.99 13.51
C SER A 65 -14.81 4.47 12.06
N ASP A 66 -13.73 5.18 11.77
CA ASP A 66 -13.46 5.87 10.51
C ASP A 66 -12.27 5.28 9.75
N MET A 67 -11.73 4.13 10.19
CA MET A 67 -10.52 3.55 9.59
C MET A 67 -10.69 3.28 8.08
N GLU A 68 -11.89 2.88 7.64
CA GLU A 68 -12.16 2.55 6.23
C GLU A 68 -12.34 3.81 5.36
N GLN A 69 -12.46 4.99 5.98
CA GLN A 69 -12.51 6.30 5.31
C GLN A 69 -11.15 7.01 5.30
N ASN A 70 -10.18 6.51 6.06
CA ASN A 70 -8.85 7.07 6.11
C ASN A 70 -8.01 6.57 4.90
N PRO A 71 -7.51 7.48 4.03
CA PRO A 71 -6.75 7.12 2.84
C PRO A 71 -5.50 6.29 3.14
N LEU A 72 -4.88 6.50 4.30
CA LEU A 72 -3.72 5.69 4.70
C LEU A 72 -4.07 4.20 4.78
N TYR A 73 -5.26 3.85 5.26
CA TYR A 73 -5.65 2.46 5.46
C TYR A 73 -6.35 1.86 4.23
N TYR A 74 -7.32 2.56 3.63
CA TYR A 74 -8.07 1.96 2.52
C TYR A 74 -7.22 1.84 1.24
N VAL A 75 -6.38 2.84 0.92
CA VAL A 75 -5.51 2.81 -0.28
C VAL A 75 -4.49 1.68 -0.15
N THR A 76 -3.80 1.61 0.99
CA THR A 76 -2.80 0.57 1.23
C THR A 76 -3.42 -0.82 1.26
N THR A 77 -4.63 -0.98 1.81
CA THR A 77 -5.34 -2.27 1.81
C THR A 77 -5.74 -2.70 0.41
N LEU A 78 -6.30 -1.80 -0.41
CA LEU A 78 -6.63 -2.08 -1.81
C LEU A 78 -5.39 -2.48 -2.61
N LEU A 79 -4.28 -1.75 -2.44
CA LEU A 79 -3.01 -2.02 -3.10
C LEU A 79 -2.27 -3.27 -2.55
N ASN A 80 -2.71 -3.85 -1.43
CA ASN A 80 -2.09 -5.06 -0.93
C ASN A 80 -2.68 -6.29 -1.66
N PRO A 81 -1.88 -7.03 -2.44
CA PRO A 81 -2.37 -8.15 -3.25
C PRO A 81 -2.95 -9.30 -2.41
N ARG A 82 -2.62 -9.36 -1.10
CA ARG A 82 -3.16 -10.33 -0.15
C ARG A 82 -4.61 -10.01 0.27
N TYR A 83 -5.00 -8.74 0.20
CA TYR A 83 -6.25 -8.25 0.81
C TYR A 83 -7.23 -7.69 -0.22
N LYS A 84 -6.75 -6.78 -1.07
CA LYS A 84 -7.56 -6.10 -2.08
C LYS A 84 -8.81 -5.48 -1.43
N ASP A 85 -9.98 -5.79 -1.95
CA ASP A 85 -11.28 -5.30 -1.46
C ASP A 85 -12.02 -6.28 -0.53
N ARG A 86 -11.39 -7.40 -0.14
CA ARG A 86 -12.08 -8.52 0.54
C ARG A 86 -12.29 -8.35 2.04
N PHE A 87 -11.59 -7.38 2.65
CA PHE A 87 -11.54 -7.20 4.11
C PHE A 87 -12.29 -5.96 4.60
N PHE A 88 -12.94 -5.22 3.71
CA PHE A 88 -13.85 -4.15 4.12
C PHE A 88 -15.05 -4.72 4.87
N SER A 89 -15.56 -3.94 5.82
CA SER A 89 -16.61 -4.35 6.75
C SER A 89 -17.91 -4.74 6.05
N ASN A 90 -18.22 -4.09 4.93
CA ASN A 90 -19.38 -4.35 4.09
C ASN A 90 -19.13 -3.90 2.63
N ALA A 91 -20.05 -4.28 1.74
CA ALA A 91 -19.94 -4.01 0.32
C ALA A 91 -19.95 -2.51 -0.03
N ASP A 92 -20.67 -1.68 0.74
CA ASP A 92 -20.74 -0.24 0.49
C ASP A 92 -19.46 0.47 0.92
N ALA A 93 -18.87 0.09 2.06
CA ALA A 93 -17.56 0.59 2.48
C ALA A 93 -16.47 0.26 1.46
N GLY A 94 -16.43 -0.98 0.98
CA GLY A 94 -15.51 -1.38 -0.09
C GLY A 94 -15.76 -0.62 -1.40
N ARG A 95 -17.02 -0.37 -1.78
CA ARG A 95 -17.36 0.43 -2.97
C ARG A 95 -16.91 1.88 -2.84
N GLN A 96 -17.14 2.51 -1.68
CA GLN A 96 -16.69 3.88 -1.41
C GLN A 96 -15.18 4.00 -1.49
N ALA A 97 -14.44 3.10 -0.83
CA ALA A 97 -12.98 3.07 -0.88
C ALA A 97 -12.45 2.95 -2.31
N LYS A 98 -13.03 2.07 -3.15
CA LYS A 98 -12.65 1.93 -4.56
C LYS A 98 -12.92 3.20 -5.36
N ASN A 99 -14.10 3.81 -5.19
CA ASN A 99 -14.47 5.01 -5.93
C ASN A 99 -13.56 6.19 -5.57
N THR A 100 -13.27 6.38 -4.29
CA THR A 100 -12.35 7.44 -3.83
C THR A 100 -10.93 7.17 -4.33
N PHE A 101 -10.44 5.93 -4.23
CA PHE A 101 -9.12 5.56 -4.74
C PHE A 101 -9.00 5.74 -6.26
N LEU A 102 -10.07 5.44 -7.01
CA LEU A 102 -10.10 5.67 -8.45
C LEU A 102 -9.92 7.15 -8.79
N LEU A 103 -10.57 8.06 -8.05
CA LEU A 103 -10.38 9.51 -8.23
C LEU A 103 -8.92 9.92 -7.99
N GLU A 104 -8.28 9.41 -6.93
CA GLU A 104 -6.84 9.66 -6.68
C GLU A 104 -5.94 9.14 -7.81
N MET A 105 -6.26 7.95 -8.36
CA MET A 105 -5.52 7.41 -9.52
C MET A 105 -5.64 8.31 -10.76
N LEU A 106 -6.81 8.92 -10.98
CA LEU A 106 -7.02 9.85 -12.08
C LEU A 106 -6.19 11.12 -11.91
N GLU A 107 -6.15 11.69 -10.69
CA GLU A 107 -5.36 12.87 -10.40
C GLU A 107 -3.86 12.65 -10.70
N ILE A 108 -3.30 11.51 -10.28
CA ILE A 108 -1.89 11.19 -10.54
C ILE A 108 -1.63 10.93 -12.02
N SER A 109 -2.57 10.29 -12.71
CA SER A 109 -2.43 10.06 -14.15
C SER A 109 -2.38 11.38 -14.93
N VAL A 110 -3.13 12.41 -14.49
CA VAL A 110 -3.10 13.75 -15.08
C VAL A 110 -1.79 14.49 -14.77
N GLN A 111 -1.28 14.39 -13.54
CA GLN A 111 -0.01 15.01 -13.14
C GLN A 111 1.16 14.47 -13.98
N VAL A 112 1.23 13.15 -14.19
CA VAL A 112 2.27 12.51 -15.01
C VAL A 112 2.22 12.99 -16.48
N LEU A 113 1.01 13.20 -17.03
CA LEU A 113 0.86 13.72 -18.39
C LEU A 113 1.30 15.19 -18.52
N GLN A 114 1.14 15.98 -17.44
CA GLN A 114 1.57 17.38 -17.41
C GLN A 114 3.09 17.51 -17.23
N GLU A 115 3.70 16.68 -16.38
CA GLU A 115 5.15 16.64 -16.15
C GLU A 115 5.96 16.04 -17.31
N ALA A 116 5.31 15.31 -18.23
CA ALA A 116 5.91 14.76 -19.44
C ALA A 116 6.13 15.81 -20.57
N THR A 117 6.09 17.11 -20.27
CA THR A 117 6.59 18.12 -21.22
C THR A 117 8.11 17.97 -21.32
N PRO A 118 8.67 17.70 -22.51
CA PRO A 118 10.09 17.40 -22.61
C PRO A 118 10.91 18.66 -22.35
N GLU A 119 11.73 18.64 -21.30
CA GLU A 119 12.94 19.45 -21.25
C GLU A 119 13.74 19.17 -22.53
N VAL A 120 13.95 20.21 -23.32
CA VAL A 120 14.67 20.19 -24.60
C VAL A 120 16.11 19.78 -24.32
N LEU A 121 16.39 18.49 -24.44
CA LEU A 121 17.76 17.97 -24.50
C LEU A 121 18.18 17.99 -25.97
N GLU A 122 18.76 19.11 -26.41
CA GLU A 122 19.42 19.18 -27.71
C GLU A 122 20.51 18.09 -27.79
N LYS A 123 20.32 17.14 -28.70
CA LYS A 123 21.39 16.24 -29.16
C LYS A 123 21.65 16.44 -30.65
N PRO A 124 22.91 16.29 -31.08
CA PRO A 124 23.41 16.90 -32.30
C PRO A 124 22.92 16.19 -33.55
N ALA A 125 22.73 16.96 -34.63
CA ALA A 125 22.28 16.50 -35.93
C ALA A 125 23.20 15.42 -36.52
N ALA A 126 22.73 14.17 -36.50
CA ALA A 126 23.25 13.11 -37.35
C ALA A 126 22.57 13.20 -38.73
N ARG A 127 23.38 13.56 -39.74
CA ARG A 127 22.98 13.60 -41.16
C ARG A 127 22.38 12.26 -41.59
N ARG A 128 21.16 12.28 -42.14
CA ARG A 128 20.59 11.14 -42.89
C ARG A 128 20.58 11.48 -44.39
N PRO A 129 20.80 10.50 -45.28
CA PRO A 129 20.69 10.72 -46.72
C PRO A 129 19.23 10.92 -47.12
N HIS A 130 19.00 11.84 -48.05
CA HIS A 130 17.71 12.00 -48.72
C HIS A 130 17.39 10.74 -49.54
N THR A 131 16.30 10.07 -49.18
CA THR A 131 15.48 9.31 -50.15
C THR A 131 14.11 9.96 -50.16
N ASP A 132 13.79 10.50 -51.32
CA ASP A 132 12.53 11.13 -51.67
C ASP A 132 11.42 10.06 -51.69
N HIS A 133 10.52 10.08 -50.71
CA HIS A 133 9.28 9.33 -50.75
C HIS A 133 8.13 10.23 -50.31
N GLN A 134 7.26 10.52 -51.27
CA GLN A 134 6.01 11.25 -51.10
C GLN A 134 5.11 10.60 -50.01
N PRO A 135 4.26 11.38 -49.32
CA PRO A 135 3.31 10.85 -48.35
C PRO A 135 2.13 10.23 -49.11
N GLY A 136 2.33 9.02 -49.64
CA GLY A 136 1.23 8.18 -50.08
C GLY A 136 0.58 7.55 -48.85
N ILE A 137 -0.75 7.64 -48.75
CA ILE A 137 -1.58 6.78 -47.89
C ILE A 137 -1.47 5.36 -48.47
N GLY A 138 -0.32 4.72 -48.27
CA GLY A 138 -0.03 3.37 -48.71
C GLY A 138 -0.61 2.35 -47.74
N VAL A 139 -0.71 1.11 -48.19
CA VAL A 139 -1.17 -0.03 -47.37
C VAL A 139 -0.45 -0.12 -46.04
N ASP A 140 0.84 0.20 -45.98
CA ASP A 140 1.62 0.23 -44.72
C ASP A 140 1.17 1.34 -43.77
N GLY A 141 0.78 2.51 -44.30
CA GLY A 141 0.22 3.61 -43.51
C GLY A 141 -1.13 3.24 -42.92
N VAL A 142 -1.98 2.53 -43.70
CA VAL A 142 -3.26 2.00 -43.23
C VAL A 142 -3.07 0.86 -42.24
N PHE A 143 -2.10 -0.03 -42.46
CA PHE A 143 -1.74 -1.08 -41.48
C PHE A 143 -1.27 -0.47 -40.17
N GLN A 144 -0.49 0.61 -40.23
CA GLN A 144 0.00 1.31 -39.05
C GLN A 144 -1.11 2.06 -38.32
N GLU A 145 -2.07 2.63 -39.05
CA GLU A 145 -3.28 3.24 -38.49
C GLU A 145 -4.20 2.21 -37.81
N ILE A 146 -4.37 1.03 -38.41
CA ILE A 146 -5.18 -0.06 -37.85
C ILE A 146 -4.48 -0.72 -36.66
N ALA A 147 -3.17 -0.96 -36.75
CA ALA A 147 -2.39 -1.59 -35.69
C ALA A 147 -2.16 -0.66 -34.50
N TYR A 148 -2.10 0.65 -34.75
CA TYR A 148 -1.83 1.68 -33.74
C TYR A 148 -2.80 2.86 -33.92
N PRO A 149 -4.10 2.67 -33.63
CA PRO A 149 -5.05 3.77 -33.64
C PRO A 149 -4.55 4.87 -32.68
N SER A 150 -4.49 6.11 -33.16
CA SER A 150 -4.03 7.27 -32.39
C SER A 150 -4.96 7.51 -31.19
N THR A 151 -4.65 6.85 -30.07
CA THR A 151 -5.50 6.78 -28.87
C THR A 151 -5.10 7.85 -27.85
N ILE A 152 -4.85 9.09 -28.29
CA ILE A 152 -4.20 10.07 -27.41
C ILE A 152 -5.18 10.92 -26.57
N GLU A 153 -6.46 11.10 -26.91
CA GLU A 153 -7.19 12.24 -26.29
C GLU A 153 -8.44 11.94 -25.44
N LYS A 154 -8.84 10.68 -25.17
CA LYS A 154 -10.04 10.42 -24.33
C LYS A 154 -9.96 9.26 -23.33
N SER A 155 -8.82 8.58 -23.19
CA SER A 155 -8.78 7.25 -22.56
C SER A 155 -8.33 7.19 -21.10
N ALA A 156 -7.79 8.26 -20.50
CA ALA A 156 -7.23 8.19 -19.15
C ALA A 156 -8.24 7.74 -18.06
N PRO A 157 -9.50 8.24 -18.03
CA PRO A 157 -10.51 7.76 -17.08
C PRO A 157 -10.82 6.27 -17.21
N THR A 158 -10.94 5.82 -18.47
CA THR A 158 -11.22 4.43 -18.82
C THR A 158 -10.02 3.54 -18.50
N ALA A 159 -8.79 4.01 -18.73
CA ALA A 159 -7.57 3.24 -18.49
C ALA A 159 -7.31 2.98 -17.00
N ALA A 160 -7.49 3.98 -16.13
CA ALA A 160 -7.33 3.79 -14.68
C ALA A 160 -8.38 2.83 -14.11
N THR A 161 -9.63 2.94 -14.59
CA THR A 161 -10.74 2.07 -14.19
C THR A 161 -10.46 0.61 -14.59
N ILE A 162 -10.10 0.38 -15.86
CA ILE A 162 -9.74 -0.96 -16.35
C ILE A 162 -8.58 -1.54 -15.55
N GLN A 163 -7.55 -0.74 -15.26
CA GLN A 163 -6.38 -1.19 -14.51
C GLN A 163 -6.74 -1.63 -13.09
N LEU A 164 -7.56 -0.83 -12.39
CA LEU A 164 -8.03 -1.13 -11.03
C LEU A 164 -8.90 -2.39 -11.02
N GLU A 165 -9.87 -2.50 -11.93
CA GLU A 165 -10.75 -3.66 -12.02
C GLU A 165 -9.99 -4.94 -12.37
N ALA A 166 -9.05 -4.88 -13.32
CA ALA A 166 -8.21 -6.01 -13.69
C ALA A 166 -7.41 -6.53 -12.48
N TYR A 167 -6.74 -5.63 -11.75
CA TYR A 167 -5.98 -5.99 -10.57
C TYR A 167 -6.86 -6.54 -9.43
N LEU A 168 -8.00 -5.91 -9.14
CA LEU A 168 -8.92 -6.37 -8.10
C LEU A 168 -9.57 -7.72 -8.45
N GLY A 169 -9.78 -8.00 -9.74
CA GLY A 169 -10.31 -9.26 -10.25
C GLY A 169 -9.33 -10.45 -10.19
N GLU A 170 -8.03 -10.20 -10.08
CA GLU A 170 -7.04 -11.28 -9.94
C GLU A 170 -7.17 -12.03 -8.60
N VAL A 171 -6.65 -13.25 -8.56
CA VAL A 171 -6.57 -14.04 -7.33
C VAL A 171 -5.76 -13.30 -6.26
N THR A 172 -6.18 -13.38 -5.01
CA THR A 172 -5.43 -12.80 -3.88
C THR A 172 -4.16 -13.58 -3.63
N ALA A 173 -3.05 -12.88 -3.40
CA ALA A 173 -1.77 -13.49 -3.07
C ALA A 173 -1.86 -14.23 -1.71
N PRO A 174 -1.07 -15.31 -1.53
CA PRO A 174 -0.89 -15.96 -0.24
C PRO A 174 -0.49 -14.98 0.86
N ARG A 175 -0.91 -15.25 2.11
CA ARG A 175 -0.59 -14.38 3.26
C ARG A 175 0.92 -14.23 3.51
N SER A 176 1.69 -15.26 3.16
CA SER A 176 3.16 -15.32 3.28
C SER A 176 3.91 -14.41 2.29
N ASP A 177 3.25 -13.92 1.24
CA ASP A 177 3.90 -13.15 0.20
C ASP A 177 4.15 -11.71 0.64
N LYS A 178 5.22 -11.11 0.11
CA LYS A 178 5.60 -9.72 0.39
C LYS A 178 4.89 -8.77 -0.59
N PRO A 179 4.04 -7.83 -0.14
CA PRO A 179 3.30 -6.92 -1.01
C PRO A 179 4.20 -6.13 -1.97
N LEU A 180 5.32 -5.60 -1.48
CA LEU A 180 6.27 -4.85 -2.32
C LEU A 180 6.92 -5.73 -3.40
N GLY A 181 7.16 -7.01 -3.11
CA GLY A 181 7.70 -7.96 -4.09
C GLY A 181 6.76 -8.17 -5.27
N TYR A 182 5.44 -8.25 -5.00
CA TYR A 182 4.42 -8.30 -6.05
C TYR A 182 4.48 -7.08 -6.97
N TRP A 183 4.60 -5.87 -6.42
CA TRP A 183 4.62 -4.64 -7.21
C TRP A 183 5.90 -4.46 -8.01
N VAL A 184 7.05 -4.97 -7.54
CA VAL A 184 8.30 -4.97 -8.33
C VAL A 184 8.11 -5.70 -9.67
N VAL A 185 7.39 -6.82 -9.66
CA VAL A 185 7.13 -7.63 -10.86
C VAL A 185 5.99 -7.05 -11.71
N ASN A 186 4.93 -6.54 -11.06
CA ASN A 186 3.68 -6.18 -11.75
C ASN A 186 3.55 -4.69 -12.09
N LYS A 187 4.47 -3.81 -11.68
CA LYS A 187 4.42 -2.37 -11.98
C LYS A 187 4.35 -2.04 -13.48
N LEU A 188 4.90 -2.88 -14.36
CA LEU A 188 4.80 -2.66 -15.81
C LEU A 188 3.42 -3.05 -16.36
N ARG A 189 2.75 -4.03 -15.75
CA ARG A 189 1.38 -4.43 -16.09
C ARG A 189 0.37 -3.41 -15.59
N PHE A 190 0.63 -2.83 -14.42
CA PHE A 190 -0.22 -1.87 -13.76
C PHE A 190 0.57 -0.59 -13.39
N PRO A 191 0.89 0.28 -14.37
CA PRO A 191 1.80 1.41 -14.16
C PRO A 191 1.31 2.41 -13.10
N THR A 192 0.04 2.83 -13.16
CA THR A 192 -0.54 3.78 -12.21
C THR A 192 -0.62 3.19 -10.80
N LEU A 193 -1.09 1.94 -10.69
CA LEU A 193 -1.15 1.23 -9.41
C LEU A 193 0.24 0.94 -8.85
N GLY A 194 1.24 0.66 -9.69
CA GLY A 194 2.61 0.44 -9.27
C GLY A 194 3.24 1.70 -8.66
N GLN A 195 2.96 2.88 -9.23
CA GLN A 195 3.37 4.16 -8.66
C GLN A 195 2.67 4.42 -7.32
N MET A 196 1.35 4.17 -7.25
CA MET A 196 0.59 4.26 -6.00
C MET A 196 1.14 3.32 -4.93
N ALA A 197 1.40 2.06 -5.29
CA ALA A 197 1.95 1.07 -4.38
C ALA A 197 3.29 1.50 -3.78
N GLN A 198 4.17 2.08 -4.60
CA GLN A 198 5.46 2.58 -4.12
C GLN A 198 5.29 3.74 -3.12
N LYS A 199 4.28 4.60 -3.31
CA LYS A 199 3.99 5.75 -2.44
C LYS A 199 3.33 5.33 -1.12
N TYR A 200 2.37 4.41 -1.17
CA TYR A 200 1.51 4.11 -0.01
C TYR A 200 1.96 2.87 0.78
N LEU A 201 2.53 1.83 0.14
CA LEU A 201 2.97 0.61 0.83
C LEU A 201 4.34 0.74 1.54
N SER A 202 4.75 1.95 1.90
CA SER A 202 5.94 2.20 2.71
C SER A 202 5.60 2.56 4.16
N ALA A 203 4.34 2.87 4.47
CA ALA A 203 3.93 3.29 5.80
C ALA A 203 3.89 2.09 6.77
N PRO A 204 4.68 2.12 7.87
CA PRO A 204 4.61 1.08 8.89
C PRO A 204 3.27 1.11 9.61
N CYS A 205 2.84 -0.03 10.14
CA CYS A 205 1.59 -0.12 10.88
C CYS A 205 1.67 0.50 12.29
N SER A 206 2.86 0.54 12.90
CA SER A 206 3.06 1.09 14.25
C SER A 206 4.42 1.76 14.43
N SER A 207 4.55 2.54 15.50
CA SER A 207 5.81 3.15 15.95
C SER A 207 6.76 2.16 16.63
N VAL A 208 6.37 0.90 16.81
CA VAL A 208 7.11 -0.09 17.63
C VAL A 208 8.50 -0.33 17.08
N GLU A 209 8.69 -0.35 15.76
CA GLU A 209 10.04 -0.50 15.18
C GLU A 209 10.93 0.72 15.44
N SER A 210 10.35 1.91 15.44
CA SER A 210 11.06 3.14 15.82
C SER A 210 11.42 3.10 17.31
N GLU A 211 10.49 2.71 18.18
CA GLU A 211 10.72 2.54 19.61
C GLU A 211 11.81 1.50 19.87
N ARG A 212 11.79 0.34 19.21
CA ARG A 212 12.85 -0.68 19.28
C ARG A 212 14.20 -0.13 18.85
N LEU A 213 14.24 0.68 17.78
CA LEU A 213 15.46 1.34 17.33
C LEU A 213 15.98 2.32 18.38
N PHE A 214 15.11 3.13 19.00
CA PHE A 214 15.48 4.06 20.06
C PHE A 214 15.88 3.35 21.36
N SER A 215 15.19 2.28 21.75
CA SER A 215 15.56 1.44 22.89
C SER A 215 16.91 0.78 22.68
N ALA A 216 17.17 0.21 21.50
CA ALA A 216 18.49 -0.32 21.16
C ALA A 216 19.54 0.80 21.05
N GLY A 217 19.11 2.01 20.68
CA GLY A 217 19.91 3.22 20.61
C GLY A 217 20.20 3.89 21.96
N SER A 218 19.53 3.47 23.04
CA SER A 218 19.75 4.01 24.39
C SER A 218 21.19 3.83 24.87
N HIS A 219 21.90 2.81 24.39
CA HIS A 219 23.33 2.62 24.67
C HIS A 219 24.25 3.59 23.89
N ILE A 220 23.73 4.31 22.89
CA ILE A 220 24.45 5.36 22.16
C ILE A 220 24.34 6.69 22.92
N VAL A 221 23.16 6.97 23.47
CA VAL A 221 22.85 8.15 24.28
C VAL A 221 22.65 7.71 25.74
N ILE A 222 23.75 7.47 26.45
CA ILE A 222 23.74 7.10 27.88
C ILE A 222 24.04 8.36 28.70
N ASP A 223 23.48 8.47 29.91
CA ASP A 223 23.74 9.58 30.85
C ASP A 223 25.24 9.87 31.08
N THR A 224 26.11 8.85 30.96
CA THR A 224 27.56 8.98 31.14
C THR A 224 28.32 9.44 29.89
N ARG A 225 27.67 9.48 28.72
CA ARG A 225 28.21 9.96 27.43
C ARG A 225 27.43 11.17 26.90
N ASN A 226 27.25 12.16 27.77
CA ASN A 226 26.50 13.40 27.51
C ASN A 226 27.18 14.41 26.56
N ARG A 227 28.36 14.11 25.99
CA ARG A 227 29.06 14.98 25.02
C ARG A 227 28.73 14.65 23.55
N LEU A 228 27.83 13.71 23.30
CA LEU A 228 27.41 13.38 21.95
C LEU A 228 26.44 14.46 21.44
N LEU A 229 26.84 15.18 20.38
CA LEU A 229 25.94 16.11 19.70
C LEU A 229 24.79 15.35 19.03
N THR A 230 23.61 15.95 19.00
CA THR A 230 22.39 15.38 18.39
C THR A 230 22.64 14.85 16.98
N GLN A 231 23.32 15.63 16.14
CA GLN A 231 23.67 15.22 14.77
C GLN A 231 24.49 13.92 14.70
N HIS A 232 25.41 13.71 15.64
CA HIS A 232 26.22 12.50 15.68
C HIS A 232 25.41 11.29 16.19
N ALA A 233 24.49 11.52 17.14
CA ALA A 233 23.56 10.49 17.60
C ALA A 233 22.64 10.00 16.46
N GLU A 234 22.13 10.91 15.64
CA GLU A 234 21.33 10.60 14.45
C GLU A 234 22.11 9.75 13.45
N ILE A 235 23.35 10.13 13.13
CA ILE A 235 24.21 9.36 12.22
C ILE A 235 24.46 7.95 12.75
N LEU A 236 24.75 7.82 14.05
CA LEU A 236 25.00 6.51 14.68
C LEU A 236 23.75 5.62 14.67
N LEU A 237 22.57 6.18 14.94
CA LEU A 237 21.29 5.47 14.83
C LEU A 237 21.02 4.99 13.40
N PHE A 238 21.26 5.85 12.41
CA PHE A 238 21.12 5.53 11.00
C PHE A 238 22.05 4.39 10.57
N LEU A 239 23.33 4.47 10.91
CA LEU A 239 24.32 3.43 10.60
C LEU A 239 23.96 2.10 11.26
N LYS A 240 23.46 2.13 12.49
CA LYS A 240 22.98 0.94 13.21
C LYS A 240 21.81 0.28 12.48
N LYS A 241 20.80 1.05 12.06
CA LYS A 241 19.64 0.52 11.31
C LYS A 241 20.05 -0.04 9.95
N LYS A 242 20.95 0.63 9.22
CA LYS A 242 21.47 0.14 7.94
C LYS A 242 22.22 -1.18 8.07
N LYS A 243 23.11 -1.29 9.07
CA LYS A 243 23.85 -2.53 9.33
C LYS A 243 22.91 -3.72 9.61
N LEU A 244 21.80 -3.48 10.33
CA LEU A 244 20.78 -4.50 10.56
C LEU A 244 20.03 -4.92 9.28
N ALA A 245 19.89 -4.02 8.30
CA ALA A 245 19.16 -4.28 7.05
C ALA A 245 20.01 -4.99 5.97
N THR A 246 21.34 -4.88 6.03
CA THR A 246 22.27 -5.45 5.02
C THR A 246 22.95 -6.75 5.47
N CYS A 247 22.69 -7.24 6.67
CA CYS A 247 23.29 -8.46 7.23
C CYS A 247 22.38 -9.71 7.13
N VAL A 248 21.36 -9.68 6.25
CA VAL A 248 20.48 -10.80 5.90
C VAL A 248 20.48 -10.94 4.39
#